data_AF-A0A1M3ECF8-F1
#
_entry.id   AF-A0A1M3ECF8-F1
#
_cell.length_a   1.000
_cell.length_b   1.000
_cell.length_c   1.000
_cell.angle_alpha   90.00
_cell.angle_beta   90.00
_cell.angle_gamma   90.00
#
_symmetry.space_group_name_H-M   'P 1'
#
loop_
_entity.id
_entity.type
_entity.pdbx_description
1 polymer ?
#
loop_
_entity_poly.entity_id
_entity_poly.type
_entity_poly.pdbx_seq_one_letter_code
_entity_poly.pdbx_strand_id
1 'polypeptide(L)'
;MEAQLKNIPARLHIAPSIGEQNQSISFLPYQDLLVEALSDFSNDVLSYAAMLNIAKEEVELLLIAKANNPGKINIERLIPRNVRLAVLNKLNKLMV
;
A
#
# COMPACT_ATOMS: atom_id res chain seq x y z
N MET A 1 -17.83 -16.68 -46.58
CA MET A 1 -17.66 -15.38 -45.91
C MET A 1 -17.98 -15.62 -44.44
N GLU A 2 -17.01 -16.06 -43.64
CA GLU A 2 -17.13 -16.17 -42.18
C GLU A 2 -15.74 -15.91 -41.58
N ALA A 3 -15.66 -14.93 -40.69
CA ALA A 3 -14.41 -14.42 -40.13
C ALA A 3 -13.91 -15.34 -39.01
N GLN A 4 -12.69 -15.87 -39.16
CA GLN A 4 -11.96 -16.45 -38.03
C GLN A 4 -11.56 -15.34 -37.07
N LEU A 5 -12.29 -15.21 -35.96
CA LEU A 5 -11.88 -14.44 -34.79
C LEU A 5 -10.63 -15.11 -34.22
N LYS A 6 -9.46 -14.57 -34.58
CA LYS A 6 -8.17 -14.93 -33.99
C LYS A 6 -8.26 -14.69 -32.48
N ASN A 7 -8.21 -15.79 -31.74
CA ASN A 7 -8.13 -15.82 -30.28
C ASN A 7 -6.74 -15.30 -29.88
N ILE A 8 -6.58 -13.97 -29.80
CA ILE A 8 -5.39 -13.36 -29.24
C ILE A 8 -5.60 -13.38 -27.73
N PRO A 9 -4.82 -14.12 -26.93
CA PRO A 9 -4.93 -14.05 -25.49
C PRO A 9 -4.71 -12.59 -25.08
N ALA A 10 -5.65 -12.04 -24.31
CA ALA A 10 -5.54 -10.71 -23.75
C ALA A 10 -4.15 -10.58 -23.13
N ARG A 11 -3.31 -9.72 -23.72
CA ARG A 11 -2.06 -9.34 -23.09
C ARG A 11 -2.46 -8.78 -21.74
N LEU A 12 -2.21 -9.54 -20.68
CA LEU A 12 -2.08 -8.98 -19.34
C LEU A 12 -1.19 -7.76 -19.52
N HIS A 13 -1.71 -6.57 -19.23
CA HIS A 13 -0.87 -5.39 -19.07
C HIS A 13 0.01 -5.71 -17.86
N ILE A 14 1.13 -6.39 -18.13
CA ILE A 14 2.19 -6.62 -17.16
C ILE A 14 2.58 -5.22 -16.72
N ALA A 15 2.41 -4.96 -15.43
CA ALA A 15 2.82 -3.72 -14.79
C ALA A 15 4.24 -3.35 -15.25
N PRO A 16 4.56 -2.05 -15.41
CA PRO A 16 5.87 -1.63 -15.88
C PRO A 16 6.98 -2.30 -15.07
N SER A 17 8.02 -2.73 -15.78
CA SER A 17 9.24 -3.35 -15.24
C SER A 17 9.85 -2.48 -14.13
N ILE A 18 10.28 -3.12 -13.04
CA ILE A 18 10.76 -2.58 -11.75
C ILE A 18 12.00 -1.65 -11.88
N GLY A 19 12.47 -1.35 -13.09
CA GLY A 19 13.78 -0.75 -13.36
C GLY A 19 13.95 0.77 -13.18
N GLU A 20 12.89 1.59 -13.04
CA GLU A 20 13.07 3.06 -13.14
C GLU A 20 12.18 3.92 -12.21
N GLN A 21 11.84 3.46 -11.00
CA GLN A 21 11.19 4.35 -10.02
C GLN A 21 11.81 4.23 -8.63
N ASN A 22 13.10 4.55 -8.55
CA ASN A 22 13.72 4.97 -7.29
C ASN A 22 13.41 6.46 -7.04
N GLN A 23 12.13 6.84 -7.15
CA GLN A 23 11.67 8.12 -6.63
C GLN A 23 11.44 7.88 -5.15
N SER A 24 12.26 8.47 -4.27
CA SER A 24 11.95 8.55 -2.85
C SER A 24 10.63 9.31 -2.72
N ILE A 25 9.50 8.59 -2.62
CA ILE A 25 8.21 9.21 -2.40
C ILE A 25 8.10 9.49 -0.91
N SER A 26 8.10 10.76 -0.53
CA SER A 26 8.06 11.17 0.87
C SER A 26 6.67 10.90 1.48
N PHE A 27 6.64 10.22 2.62
CA PHE A 27 5.43 9.99 3.43
C PHE A 27 5.09 11.19 4.33
N LEU A 28 5.96 12.22 4.43
CA LEU A 28 5.78 13.38 5.31
C LEU A 28 4.41 14.07 5.19
N PRO A 29 3.81 14.23 3.99
CA PRO A 29 2.49 14.85 3.86
C PRO A 29 1.36 14.07 4.54
N TYR A 30 1.59 12.82 4.92
CA TYR A 30 0.59 11.92 5.50
C TYR A 30 0.92 11.52 6.94
N GLN A 31 1.85 12.24 7.59
CA GLN A 31 2.28 11.94 8.96
C GLN A 31 1.11 11.98 9.94
N ASP A 32 0.19 12.94 9.80
CA ASP A 32 -0.98 13.04 10.70
C ASP A 32 -1.90 11.83 10.56
N LEU A 33 -2.12 11.36 9.32
CA LEU A 33 -2.94 10.17 9.05
C LEU A 33 -2.29 8.89 9.60
N LEU A 34 -0.95 8.81 9.56
CA LEU A 34 -0.19 7.71 10.15
C LEU A 34 -0.38 7.70 11.68
N VAL A 35 -0.21 8.86 12.32
CA VAL A 35 -0.36 8.99 13.79
C VAL A 35 -1.79 8.67 14.22
N GLU A 36 -2.79 9.20 13.50
CA GLU A 36 -4.21 8.90 13.74
C GLU A 36 -4.50 7.41 13.57
N ALA A 37 -3.96 6.75 12.54
CA ALA A 37 -4.17 5.33 12.34
C ALA A 37 -3.55 4.48 13.45
N LEU A 38 -2.47 4.96 14.06
CA LEU A 38 -1.74 4.27 15.13
C LEU A 38 -2.26 4.56 16.53
N SER A 39 -3.02 5.64 16.73
CA SER A 39 -3.48 6.07 18.06
C SER A 39 -4.44 5.07 18.73
N ASP A 40 -5.15 4.27 17.93
CA ASP A 40 -6.06 3.23 18.40
C ASP A 40 -5.32 1.98 18.91
N PHE A 41 -4.01 1.87 18.68
CA PHE A 41 -3.23 0.69 19.06
C PHE A 41 -2.46 0.91 20.36
N SER A 42 -2.85 0.13 21.37
CA SER A 42 -2.07 -0.07 22.58
C SER A 42 -1.95 -1.58 22.83
N ASN A 43 -0.71 -2.10 22.81
CA ASN A 43 -0.43 -3.52 23.01
C ASN A 43 1.02 -3.72 23.48
N ASP A 44 1.30 -4.87 24.11
CA ASP A 44 2.61 -5.20 24.66
C ASP A 44 3.54 -5.95 23.67
N VAL A 45 3.06 -6.21 22.44
CA VAL A 45 3.72 -7.09 21.46
C VAL A 45 4.55 -6.27 20.44
N LEU A 46 3.96 -5.21 19.89
CA LEU A 46 4.60 -4.30 18.95
C LEU A 46 4.84 -2.95 19.62
N SER A 47 6.10 -2.56 19.68
CA SER A 47 6.46 -1.19 20.07
C SER A 47 5.91 -0.17 19.06
N TYR A 48 5.68 1.05 19.54
CA TYR A 48 5.23 2.15 18.67
C TYR A 48 6.19 2.39 17.49
N ALA A 49 7.49 2.28 17.71
CA ALA A 49 8.49 2.41 16.64
C ALA A 49 8.34 1.32 15.56
N ALA A 50 8.04 0.08 15.94
CA ALA A 50 7.78 -1.00 15.00
C ALA A 50 6.48 -0.77 14.21
N MET A 51 5.41 -0.34 14.89
CA MET A 51 4.15 0.02 14.23
C MET A 51 4.33 1.17 13.25
N LEU A 52 5.12 2.18 13.61
CA LEU A 52 5.44 3.31 12.73
C LEU A 52 6.21 2.89 11.48
N ASN A 53 7.14 1.93 11.59
CA ASN A 53 7.87 1.42 10.43
C ASN A 53 6.93 0.67 9.46
N ILE A 54 6.06 -0.20 9.98
CA ILE A 54 5.03 -0.89 9.18
C ILE A 54 4.14 0.14 8.46
N ALA A 55 3.74 1.18 9.19
CA ALA A 55 2.87 2.21 8.65
C ALA A 55 3.54 3.00 7.52
N LYS A 56 4.83 3.33 7.64
CA LYS A 56 5.62 3.97 6.58
C LYS A 56 5.71 3.11 5.32
N GLU A 57 6.05 1.83 5.48
CA GLU A 57 6.13 0.87 4.37
C GLU A 57 4.79 0.79 3.61
N GLU A 58 3.67 0.71 4.33
CA GLU A 58 2.34 0.64 3.71
C GLU A 58 1.98 1.92 2.96
N VAL A 59 2.32 3.09 3.51
CA VAL A 59 2.11 4.38 2.83
C VAL A 59 2.96 4.47 1.57
N GLU A 60 4.22 4.04 1.60
CA GLU A 60 5.08 4.00 0.42
C GLU A 60 4.49 3.13 -0.69
N LEU A 61 3.99 1.94 -0.36
CA LEU A 61 3.32 1.05 -1.33
C LEU A 61 2.08 1.70 -1.93
N LEU A 62 1.26 2.36 -1.11
CA LEU A 62 0.08 3.10 -1.57
C LEU A 62 0.47 4.24 -2.52
N LEU A 63 1.54 4.96 -2.22
CA LEU A 63 2.02 6.07 -3.04
C LEU A 63 2.57 5.58 -4.38
N ILE A 64 3.31 4.47 -4.39
CA ILE A 64 3.73 3.79 -5.63
C ILE A 64 2.50 3.35 -6.45
N ALA A 65 1.47 2.80 -5.80
CA ALA A 65 0.25 2.43 -6.49
C ALA A 65 -0.45 3.64 -7.12
N LYS A 66 -0.50 4.79 -6.42
CA LYS A 66 -1.09 6.04 -6.95
C LYS A 66 -0.28 6.61 -8.10
N ALA A 67 1.06 6.56 -8.03
CA ALA A 67 1.93 6.98 -9.11
C ALA A 67 1.65 6.16 -10.39
N ASN A 68 1.40 4.86 -10.25
CA ASN A 68 1.05 3.97 -11.36
C ASN A 68 -0.41 4.09 -11.84
N ASN A 69 -1.32 4.64 -11.02
CA ASN A 69 -2.75 4.74 -11.31
C ASN A 69 -3.33 6.10 -10.88
N PRO A 70 -2.87 7.21 -11.47
CA PRO A 70 -3.31 8.56 -11.07
C PRO A 70 -4.83 8.70 -11.26
N GLY A 71 -5.49 9.31 -10.27
CA GLY A 71 -6.94 9.58 -10.29
C GLY A 71 -7.85 8.40 -9.86
N LYS A 72 -7.31 7.19 -9.70
CA LYS A 72 -8.09 6.03 -9.21
C LYS A 72 -7.95 5.76 -7.71
N ILE A 73 -6.91 6.32 -7.10
CA ILE A 73 -6.52 6.02 -5.72
C ILE A 73 -6.67 7.26 -4.85
N ASN A 74 -7.62 7.21 -3.92
CA ASN A 74 -7.75 8.20 -2.86
C ASN A 74 -6.87 7.78 -1.67
N ILE A 75 -5.68 8.36 -1.60
CA ILE A 75 -4.66 8.02 -0.60
C ILE A 75 -5.12 8.36 0.81
N GLU A 76 -5.67 9.56 1.02
CA GLU A 76 -6.10 10.03 2.34
C GLU A 76 -7.12 9.08 2.97
N ARG A 77 -8.03 8.52 2.15
CA ARG A 77 -9.01 7.54 2.61
C ARG A 77 -8.40 6.14 2.86
N LEU A 78 -7.37 5.76 2.10
CA LEU A 78 -6.81 4.41 2.14
C LEU A 78 -5.73 4.23 3.21
N ILE A 79 -4.97 5.28 3.53
CA ILE A 79 -3.88 5.22 4.51
C ILE A 79 -4.37 4.69 5.86
N PRO A 80 -5.39 5.28 6.52
CA PRO A 80 -5.76 4.83 7.86
C PRO A 80 -6.24 3.37 7.88
N ARG A 81 -6.98 2.96 6.84
CA ARG A 81 -7.47 1.59 6.71
C ARG A 81 -6.33 0.59 6.54
N ASN A 82 -5.43 0.86 5.60
CA ASN A 82 -4.37 -0.10 5.28
C ASN A 82 -3.31 -0.17 6.37
N VAL A 83 -2.94 0.96 6.99
CA VAL A 83 -2.03 0.97 8.14
C VAL A 83 -2.59 0.12 9.28
N ARG A 84 -3.86 0.33 9.66
CA ARG A 84 -4.52 -0.48 10.71
C ARG A 84 -4.48 -1.98 10.36
N LEU A 85 -4.81 -2.34 9.12
CA LEU A 85 -4.79 -3.73 8.67
C LEU A 85 -3.38 -4.34 8.70
N ALA A 86 -2.36 -3.59 8.29
CA ALA A 86 -0.98 -4.06 8.29
C ALA A 86 -0.47 -4.32 9.72
N VAL A 87 -0.77 -3.43 10.66
CA VAL A 87 -0.43 -3.61 12.08
C VAL A 87 -1.17 -4.81 12.67
N LEU A 88 -2.48 -4.93 12.46
CA LEU A 88 -3.27 -6.09 12.92
C LEU A 88 -2.74 -7.41 12.37
N ASN A 89 -2.41 -7.45 11.08
CA ASN A 89 -1.83 -8.64 10.45
C ASN A 89 -0.48 -9.00 11.07
N LYS A 90 0.35 -8.01 11.42
CA LYS A 90 1.63 -8.26 12.08
C LYS A 90 1.43 -8.78 13.50
N LEU A 91 0.52 -8.19 14.28
CA LEU A 91 0.16 -8.65 15.62
C LEU A 91 -0.32 -10.11 15.59
N ASN A 92 -1.26 -10.42 14.70
CA ASN A 92 -1.78 -11.78 14.55
C ASN A 92 -0.68 -12.80 14.23
N LYS A 93 0.30 -12.45 13.39
CA LYS A 93 1.46 -13.31 13.08
C LYS A 93 2.43 -13.51 14.24
N LEU A 94 2.43 -12.62 15.24
CA LEU A 94 3.31 -12.70 16.41
C LEU A 94 2.65 -13.43 17.59
N MET A 95 1.33 -13.56 17.59
CA MET A 95 0.54 -14.17 18.66
C MET A 95 0.15 -15.64 18.37
N VAL A 96 0.33 -16.09 17.14
CA VAL A 96 0.10 -17.47 16.66
C VAL A 96 1.44 -18.18 16.57
#